data_AF-A0A0F9ET00-F1
#
_entry.id   AF-A0A0F9ET00-F1
#
_cell.length_a   1.000
_cell.length_b   1.000
_cell.length_c   1.000
_cell.angle_alpha   90.00
_cell.angle_beta   90.00
_cell.angle_gamma   90.00
#
_symmetry.space_group_name_H-M   'P 1'
#
loop_
_entity.id
_entity.type
_entity.pdbx_description
1 polymer ?
#
loop_
_entity_poly.entity_id
_entity_poly.type
_entity_poly.pdbx_seq_one_letter_code
_entity_poly.pdbx_strand_id
1 'polypeptide(L)' 'GKSCRVTIAKAEIVSCSKEEAECGTIDDEENIVCGDGCLKIMRIKPAGGKVMDFKSFVNGRAVCAGDVFKSVESGG' A
#
# COMPACT_ATOMS: atom_id res chain seq x y z
N GLY A 1 -8.56 -12.41 4.34
CA GLY A 1 -7.09 -12.28 4.30
C GLY A 1 -6.55 -11.94 5.68
N LYS A 2 -5.25 -12.11 5.92
CA LYS A 2 -4.60 -11.64 7.15
C LYS A 2 -4.32 -10.15 7.03
N SER A 3 -4.83 -9.34 7.97
CA SER A 3 -4.52 -7.91 8.03
C SER A 3 -3.22 -7.69 8.80
N CYS A 4 -2.43 -6.69 8.38
CA CYS A 4 -1.27 -6.25 9.16
C CYS A 4 -1.23 -4.73 9.24
N ARG A 5 -1.01 -4.22 10.45
CA ARG A 5 -0.85 -2.78 10.66
C ARG A 5 0.53 -2.36 10.19
N VAL A 6 0.57 -1.25 9.46
CA VAL A 6 1.79 -0.70 8.87
C VAL A 6 1.82 0.81 9.06
N THR A 7 3.01 1.38 8.99
CA THR A 7 3.23 2.83 8.88
C THR A 7 3.90 3.10 7.54
N ILE A 8 3.34 4.04 6.76
CA ILE A 8 3.98 4.56 5.54
C ILE A 8 5.10 5.50 5.98
N ALA A 9 6.35 5.16 5.66
CA ALA A 9 7.52 5.92 6.10
C ALA A 9 8.05 6.88 5.03
N LYS A 10 7.93 6.52 3.74
CA LYS A 10 8.20 7.42 2.61
C LYS A 10 7.31 7.03 1.43
N ALA A 11 6.70 8.00 0.79
CA ALA A 11 5.93 7.83 -0.43
C ALA A 11 6.03 9.04 -1.34
N GLU A 12 5.72 8.85 -2.62
CA GLU A 12 5.70 9.88 -3.65
C GLU A 12 4.38 9.80 -4.43
N ILE A 13 3.87 10.97 -4.85
CA ILE A 13 2.65 11.05 -5.66
C ILE A 13 3.02 10.71 -7.10
N VAL A 14 2.25 9.83 -7.72
CA VAL A 14 2.41 9.42 -9.12
C VAL A 14 1.06 9.42 -9.82
N SER A 15 1.04 9.57 -11.13
CA SER A 15 -0.18 9.37 -11.93
C SER A 15 -0.56 7.89 -11.94
N CYS A 16 -1.84 7.56 -11.72
CA CYS A 16 -2.31 6.20 -11.92
C CYS A 16 -2.50 5.91 -13.41
N SER A 17 -2.24 4.67 -13.81
CA SER A 17 -2.72 4.13 -15.09
C SER A 17 -4.17 3.63 -15.01
N LYS A 18 -4.69 3.41 -13.80
CA LYS A 18 -6.05 2.91 -13.52
C LYS A 18 -6.76 3.74 -12.44
N GLU A 19 -7.47 4.77 -12.86
CA GLU A 19 -8.24 5.67 -11.97
C GLU A 19 -9.57 5.07 -11.48
N GLU A 20 -10.01 3.96 -12.06
CA GLU A 20 -11.34 3.38 -11.80
C GLU A 20 -11.38 2.38 -10.63
N ALA A 21 -10.24 2.08 -9.98
CA ALA A 21 -10.17 1.13 -8.87
C ALA A 21 -10.56 1.77 -7.53
N GLU A 22 -11.00 0.95 -6.57
CA GLU A 22 -11.36 1.42 -5.23
C GLU A 22 -10.14 2.05 -4.53
N CYS A 23 -10.34 3.20 -3.87
CA CYS A 23 -9.31 3.86 -3.08
C CYS A 23 -8.68 2.91 -2.05
N GLY A 24 -7.35 2.88 -2.00
CA GLY A 24 -6.58 1.97 -1.16
C GLY A 24 -6.16 0.68 -1.87
N THR A 25 -6.69 0.38 -3.06
CA THR A 25 -6.28 -0.79 -3.86
C THR A 25 -4.85 -0.66 -4.37
N ILE A 26 -4.09 -1.74 -4.33
CA ILE A 26 -2.78 -1.86 -4.97
C ILE A 26 -2.98 -2.16 -6.46
N ASP A 27 -2.47 -1.30 -7.35
CA ASP A 27 -2.50 -1.52 -8.80
C ASP A 27 -1.43 -2.54 -9.27
N ASP A 28 -1.38 -2.81 -10.57
CA ASP A 28 -0.42 -3.77 -11.15
C ASP A 28 1.04 -3.28 -11.09
N GLU A 29 1.25 -1.99 -10.86
CA GLU A 29 2.56 -1.33 -10.72
C GLU A 29 2.98 -1.16 -9.25
N GLU A 30 2.24 -1.79 -8.32
CA GLU A 30 2.42 -1.72 -6.87
C GLU A 30 2.21 -0.32 -6.27
N ASN A 31 1.44 0.56 -6.93
CA ASN A 31 1.02 1.85 -6.39
C ASN A 31 -0.35 1.74 -5.71
N ILE A 32 -0.61 2.64 -4.77
CA ILE A 32 -1.90 2.68 -4.06
C ILE A 32 -2.81 3.68 -4.76
N VAL A 33 -3.93 3.19 -5.28
CA VAL A 33 -4.95 4.03 -5.92
C VAL A 33 -5.56 4.95 -4.86
N CYS A 34 -5.58 6.25 -5.14
CA CYS A 34 -6.21 7.26 -4.29
C CYS A 34 -7.44 7.85 -4.99
N GLY A 35 -8.17 8.74 -4.32
CA GLY A 35 -9.31 9.42 -4.95
C GLY A 35 -8.89 10.37 -6.08
N ASP A 36 -7.62 10.78 -6.09
CA ASP A 36 -6.96 11.51 -7.17
C ASP A 36 -5.50 11.02 -7.24
N GLY A 37 -5.12 10.50 -8.41
CA GLY A 37 -3.80 9.90 -8.64
C GLY A 37 -3.50 8.67 -7.77
N CYS A 38 -2.21 8.33 -7.72
CA CYS A 38 -1.68 7.15 -7.05
C CYS A 38 -0.59 7.54 -6.06
N LEU A 39 -0.42 6.72 -5.02
CA LEU A 39 0.65 6.86 -4.05
C LEU A 39 1.66 5.71 -4.21
N LYS A 40 2.89 6.04 -4.59
CA LYS A 40 3.99 5.09 -4.66
C LYS A 40 4.69 5.01 -3.31
N ILE A 41 4.51 3.90 -2.60
CA ILE A 41 5.21 3.70 -1.31
C ILE A 41 6.63 3.25 -1.59
N MET A 42 7.60 4.02 -1.08
CA MET A 42 9.02 3.64 -1.16
C MET A 42 9.46 2.91 0.10
N ARG A 43 9.05 3.39 1.27
CA ARG A 43 9.44 2.82 2.57
C ARG A 43 8.23 2.59 3.46
N ILE A 44 8.22 1.45 4.12
CA ILE A 44 7.14 0.99 4.99
C ILE A 44 7.70 0.40 6.27
N LYS A 45 6.96 0.50 7.37
CA LYS A 45 7.29 -0.14 8.65
C LYS A 45 6.12 -1.03 9.08
N PRO A 46 6.27 -2.36 9.09
CA PRO A 46 5.30 -3.25 9.71
C PRO A 46 5.23 -3.02 11.22
N ALA A 47 4.06 -3.23 11.83
CA ALA A 47 3.92 -3.19 13.28
C ALA A 47 4.91 -4.17 13.95
N GLY A 48 5.61 -3.69 14.98
CA GLY A 48 6.68 -4.43 15.65
C GLY A 48 7.98 -4.61 14.84
N GLY A 49 8.04 -4.13 13.60
CA GLY A 49 9.19 -4.25 12.70
C GLY A 49 10.04 -2.99 12.58
N LYS A 50 11.02 -3.04 11.67
CA LYS A 50 11.87 -1.91 11.25
C LYS A 50 11.34 -1.29 9.95
N VAL A 51 11.73 -0.05 9.68
CA VAL A 51 11.49 0.59 8.37
C VAL A 51 12.27 -0.18 7.30
N MET A 52 11.62 -0.55 6.21
CA MET A 52 12.17 -1.32 5.10
C MET A 52 11.61 -0.83 3.75
N ASP A 53 12.17 -1.32 2.66
CA ASP A 53 11.69 -1.02 1.32
C ASP A 53 10.35 -1.71 1.05
N PHE A 54 9.43 -0.99 0.39
CA PHE A 54 8.08 -1.51 0.11
C PHE A 54 8.11 -2.79 -0.72
N LYS A 55 8.97 -2.84 -1.74
CA LYS A 55 9.15 -4.04 -2.56
C LYS A 55 9.60 -5.26 -1.75
N SER A 56 10.47 -5.07 -0.76
CA SER A 56 10.86 -6.16 0.14
C SER A 56 9.71 -6.60 1.05
N PHE A 57 8.83 -5.68 1.44
CA PHE A 57 7.63 -6.00 2.19
C PHE A 57 6.62 -6.79 1.34
N VAL A 58 6.38 -6.36 0.10
CA VAL A 58 5.49 -7.03 -0.87
C VAL A 58 6.01 -8.41 -1.24
N ASN A 59 7.31 -8.59 -1.46
CA ASN A 59 7.87 -9.92 -1.76
C ASN A 59 7.87 -10.87 -0.55
N GLY A 60 8.07 -10.33 0.65
CA GLY A 60 8.15 -11.12 1.89
C GLY A 60 6.80 -11.48 2.50
N ARG A 61 5.71 -10.94 1.96
CA ARG A 61 4.33 -11.19 2.40
C ARG A 61 3.53 -11.55 1.16
N ALA A 62 2.44 -12.30 1.27
CA ALA A 62 1.60 -12.58 0.11
C ALA A 62 0.74 -11.35 -0.24
N VAL A 63 1.38 -10.20 -0.49
CA VAL A 63 0.73 -8.96 -0.93
C VAL A 63 0.80 -8.91 -2.45
N CYS A 64 -0.30 -8.61 -3.11
CA CYS A 64 -0.36 -8.53 -4.57
C CYS A 64 -1.33 -7.42 -5.04
N ALA A 65 -1.34 -7.16 -6.35
CA ALA A 65 -2.35 -6.30 -6.96
C ALA A 65 -3.76 -6.75 -6.57
N GLY A 66 -4.64 -5.78 -6.28
CA GLY A 66 -5.98 -6.01 -5.77
C GLY A 66 -6.07 -6.09 -4.23
N ASP A 67 -4.97 -6.24 -3.50
CA ASP A 67 -4.99 -6.04 -2.05
C ASP A 67 -5.29 -4.59 -1.70
N VAL A 68 -5.84 -4.36 -0.50
CA VAL A 68 -6.35 -3.05 -0.10
C VAL A 68 -5.71 -2.55 1.19
N PHE A 69 -5.23 -1.30 1.15
CA PHE A 69 -4.97 -0.52 2.34
C PHE A 69 -6.30 0.01 2.88
N LYS A 70 -6.54 -0.25 4.16
CA LYS A 70 -7.69 0.29 4.89
C LYS A 70 -7.23 1.25 5.98
N SER A 71 -8.05 2.25 6.26
CA SER A 71 -7.82 3.13 7.41
C SER A 71 -7.74 2.29 8.69
N VAL A 72 -6.83 2.68 9.59
CA VAL A 72 -6.63 1.99 10.88
C VAL A 72 -7.88 2.11 11.77
N GLU A 73 -8.69 3.15 11.58
CA GLU A 73 -9.93 3.36 12.33
C GLU A 73 -11.10 2.53 11.80
N SER A 74 -11.00 2.03 10.56
CA SER A 74 -12.04 1.22 9.92
C SER A 74 -11.88 -0.28 10.19
N GLY A 75 -10.88 -0.69 10.99
CA GLY A 75 -10.69 -2.06 11.45
C GLY A 75 -11.31 -2.26 12.82
N GLY A 76 -12.54 -2.76 12.85
CA GLY A 76 -13.18 -3.30 14.06
C GLY A 76 -12.56 -4.63 14.50
#